data_AF-A0A829GIM6-F1
#
_entry.id   AF-A0A829GIM6-F1
#
_cell.length_a   1.000
_cell.length_b   1.000
_cell.length_c   1.000
_cell.angle_alpha   90.00
_cell.angle_beta   90.00
_cell.angle_gamma   90.00
#
_symmetry.space_group_name_H-M   'P 1'
#
loop_
_entity.id
_entity.type
_entity.pdbx_description
1 polymer ?
#
loop_
_entity_poly.entity_id
_entity_poly.type
_entity_poly.pdbx_seq_one_letter_code
_entity_poly.pdbx_strand_id
1 'polypeptide(L)'
;MTQSQQSHRKDEHVFLAEKYFQSVAHAGFDQVRLLHRALPETTMAAVDLKPDLPFNWQWPIYINAMTGGSPQTGKLNAQLGQL
;
A
#
# COMPACT_ATOMS: atom_id res chain seq x y z
N MET A 1 15.84 -13.38 25.24
CA MET A 1 14.57 -12.91 25.82
C MET A 1 13.45 -13.53 25.01
N THR A 2 12.51 -14.21 25.65
CA THR A 2 11.36 -14.84 24.98
C THR A 2 10.40 -13.73 24.52
N GLN A 3 9.93 -13.79 23.28
CA GLN A 3 9.00 -12.78 22.75
C GLN A 3 7.63 -12.86 23.46
N SER A 4 6.89 -11.75 23.49
CA SER A 4 5.52 -11.73 24.02
C SER A 4 4.55 -12.41 23.06
N GLN A 5 3.39 -12.87 23.57
CA GLN A 5 2.33 -13.44 22.72
C GLN A 5 1.84 -12.45 21.65
N GLN A 6 1.76 -11.16 21.97
CA GLN A 6 1.38 -10.13 21.01
C GLN A 6 2.42 -9.99 19.88
N SER A 7 3.70 -10.03 20.21
CA SER A 7 4.80 -9.98 19.24
C SER A 7 4.72 -11.15 18.26
N HIS A 8 4.52 -12.36 18.78
CA HIS A 8 4.33 -13.56 17.95
C HIS A 8 3.14 -13.45 17.00
N ARG A 9 2.00 -12.93 17.47
CA ARG A 9 0.82 -12.71 16.61
C ARG A 9 1.09 -11.72 15.46
N LYS A 10 1.94 -10.72 15.68
CA LYS A 10 2.30 -9.76 14.62
C LYS A 10 3.17 -10.40 13.54
N ASP A 11 4.12 -11.25 13.95
CA ASP A 11 4.92 -12.04 13.01
C ASP A 11 4.05 -13.03 12.23
N GLU A 12 3.10 -13.69 12.91
CA GLU A 12 2.17 -14.62 12.28
C GLU A 12 1.25 -13.93 11.26
N HIS A 13 0.74 -12.73 11.57
CA HIS A 13 -0.07 -11.96 10.62
C HIS A 13 0.71 -11.64 9.32
N VAL A 14 1.98 -11.26 9.43
CA VAL A 14 2.83 -11.02 8.25
C VAL A 14 3.03 -12.32 7.48
N PHE A 15 3.37 -13.41 8.16
CA PHE A 15 3.58 -14.71 7.53
C PHE A 15 2.32 -15.20 6.78
N LEU A 16 1.14 -15.08 7.38
CA LEU A 16 -0.11 -15.49 6.73
C LEU A 16 -0.43 -14.59 5.52
N ALA A 17 -0.19 -13.29 5.62
CA ALA A 17 -0.37 -12.37 4.50
C ALA A 17 0.54 -12.74 3.32
N GLU A 18 1.81 -13.05 3.56
CA GLU A 18 2.74 -13.51 2.53
C GLU A 18 2.34 -14.89 1.97
N LYS A 19 1.96 -15.83 2.84
CA LYS A 19 1.59 -17.20 2.46
C LYS A 19 0.36 -17.25 1.56
N TYR A 20 -0.63 -16.39 1.83
CA TYR A 20 -1.87 -16.34 1.06
C TYR A 20 -1.89 -15.24 0.00
N PHE A 21 -0.78 -14.52 -0.19
CA PHE A 21 -0.67 -13.54 -1.25
C PHE A 21 -0.84 -14.21 -2.63
N GLN A 22 -1.59 -13.54 -3.50
CA GLN A 22 -1.80 -13.95 -4.88
C GLN A 22 -1.41 -12.80 -5.79
N SER A 23 -0.65 -13.10 -6.86
CA SER A 23 -0.21 -12.08 -7.82
C SER A 23 -1.36 -11.45 -8.60
N VAL A 24 -2.49 -12.16 -8.73
CA VAL A 24 -3.71 -11.68 -9.34
C VAL A 24 -4.79 -11.69 -8.26
N ALA A 25 -5.32 -10.51 -7.94
CA ALA A 25 -6.41 -10.35 -7.00
C ALA A 25 -7.71 -10.05 -7.75
N HIS A 26 -8.80 -10.69 -7.32
CA HIS A 26 -10.15 -10.41 -7.83
C HIS A 26 -10.84 -9.39 -6.93
N ALA A 27 -10.44 -8.12 -7.05
CA ALA A 27 -10.94 -7.01 -6.23
C ALA A 27 -12.10 -6.22 -6.86
N GLY A 28 -12.71 -6.73 -7.93
CA GLY A 28 -13.84 -6.10 -8.65
C GLY A 28 -13.44 -4.99 -9.62
N PHE A 29 -12.15 -4.66 -9.75
CA PHE A 29 -11.67 -3.67 -10.72
C PHE A 29 -11.85 -4.13 -12.18
N ASP A 30 -11.94 -5.44 -12.41
CA ASP A 30 -12.28 -6.04 -13.70
C ASP A 30 -13.71 -5.72 -14.17
N GLN A 31 -14.58 -5.29 -13.25
CA GLN A 31 -15.96 -4.88 -13.54
C GLN A 31 -16.06 -3.37 -13.85
N VAL A 32 -14.96 -2.63 -13.73
CA VAL A 32 -14.93 -1.18 -13.98
C VAL A 32 -14.23 -0.91 -15.31
N ARG A 33 -14.87 -0.12 -16.18
CA ARG A 33 -14.29 0.33 -17.45
C ARG A 33 -14.10 1.84 -17.44
N LEU A 34 -12.85 2.29 -17.62
CA LEU A 34 -12.54 3.69 -17.90
C LEU A 34 -12.81 3.98 -19.38
N LEU A 35 -13.61 5.01 -19.66
CA LEU A 35 -13.88 5.44 -21.03
C LEU A 35 -12.67 6.21 -21.58
N HIS A 36 -12.03 5.65 -22.59
CA HIS A 36 -10.89 6.28 -23.24
C HIS A 36 -11.30 7.55 -23.99
N ARG A 37 -10.55 8.64 -23.79
CA ARG A 37 -10.68 9.89 -24.56
C ARG A 37 -9.55 9.94 -25.60
N ALA A 38 -9.88 9.70 -26.87
CA ALA A 38 -8.91 9.63 -27.97
C ALA A 38 -8.24 10.97 -28.31
N LEU A 39 -8.93 12.09 -28.04
CA LEU A 39 -8.43 13.44 -28.24
C LEU A 39 -8.49 14.19 -26.92
N PRO A 40 -7.51 13.99 -26.01
CA PRO A 40 -7.44 14.74 -24.77
C PRO A 40 -7.04 16.19 -25.06
N GLU A 41 -7.73 17.15 -24.44
CA GLU A 41 -7.43 18.58 -24.53
C GLU A 41 -6.37 19.01 -23.48
N THR A 42 -5.45 18.10 -23.13
CA THR A 42 -4.41 18.32 -22.12
C THR A 42 -3.12 17.61 -22.52
N THR A 43 -2.00 17.97 -21.88
CA THR A 43 -0.71 17.31 -22.05
C THR A 43 -0.39 16.43 -20.86
N MET A 44 0.52 15.46 -21.03
CA MET A 44 1.00 14.64 -19.91
C MET A 44 1.65 15.48 -18.81
N ALA A 45 2.34 16.56 -19.18
CA ALA A 45 2.99 17.46 -18.23
C ALA A 45 1.99 18.30 -17.41
N ALA A 46 0.74 18.41 -17.85
CA ALA A 46 -0.32 19.13 -17.16
C ALA A 46 -1.16 18.23 -16.22
N VAL A 47 -0.84 16.93 -16.12
CA VAL A 47 -1.51 16.01 -15.19
C VAL A 47 -1.00 16.29 -13.77
N ASP A 48 -1.88 16.75 -12.90
CA ASP A 48 -1.61 16.89 -11.47
C ASP A 48 -2.13 15.65 -10.72
N LEU A 49 -1.27 15.07 -9.89
CA LEU A 49 -1.55 13.89 -9.08
C LEU A 49 -1.80 14.25 -7.61
N LYS A 50 -1.62 15.51 -7.23
CA LYS A 50 -1.80 15.98 -5.87
C LYS A 50 -3.27 15.88 -5.45
N PRO A 51 -3.60 15.10 -4.42
CA PRO A 51 -4.95 15.11 -3.87
C PRO A 51 -5.21 16.39 -3.07
N ASP A 52 -6.47 16.79 -3.02
CA ASP A 52 -6.92 17.92 -2.19
C ASP A 52 -7.04 17.48 -0.72
N LEU A 53 -5.93 17.57 0.00
CA LEU A 53 -5.80 17.21 1.41
C LEU A 53 -5.25 18.40 2.21
N PRO A 54 -5.56 18.51 3.52
CA PRO A 54 -5.09 19.63 4.36
C PRO A 54 -3.58 19.61 4.65
N PHE A 55 -2.86 18.64 4.11
CA PHE A 55 -1.40 18.51 4.21
C PHE A 55 -0.80 18.28 2.82
N ASN A 56 0.47 18.61 2.64
CA ASN A 56 1.12 18.67 1.33
C ASN A 56 1.52 17.28 0.78
N TRP A 57 0.56 16.37 0.65
CA TRP A 57 0.76 15.05 0.04
C TRP A 57 0.79 15.16 -1.49
N GLN A 58 1.68 14.41 -2.15
CA GLN A 58 1.95 14.59 -3.58
C GLN A 58 1.28 13.53 -4.48
N TRP A 59 0.81 12.42 -3.91
CA TRP A 59 0.42 11.24 -4.69
C TRP A 59 -0.99 10.75 -4.32
N PRO A 60 -1.80 10.23 -5.25
CA PRO A 60 -3.15 9.74 -4.92
C PRO A 60 -3.13 8.32 -4.31
N ILE A 61 -1.98 7.87 -3.81
CA ILE A 61 -1.74 6.55 -3.24
C ILE A 61 -0.87 6.66 -1.99
N TYR A 62 -0.94 5.66 -1.12
CA TYR A 62 -0.10 5.53 0.07
C TYR A 62 0.06 4.06 0.48
N ILE A 63 1.08 3.77 1.30
CA ILE A 63 1.24 2.45 1.93
C ILE A 63 0.32 2.39 3.14
N ASN A 64 -0.68 1.51 3.11
CA ASN A 64 -1.64 1.39 4.20
C ASN A 64 -1.04 0.71 5.43
N ALA A 65 -1.71 0.82 6.58
CA ALA A 65 -1.27 0.21 7.83
C ALA A 65 -1.17 -1.32 7.70
N MET A 66 0.00 -1.88 8.03
CA MET A 66 0.25 -3.33 7.91
C MET A 66 0.70 -3.95 9.23
N THR A 67 1.78 -3.43 9.84
CA THR A 67 2.48 -4.18 10.90
C THR A 67 3.22 -3.30 11.91
N GLY A 68 3.84 -3.95 12.90
CA GLY A 68 4.59 -3.35 14.01
C GLY A 68 4.27 -4.03 15.34
N GLY A 69 5.26 -4.06 16.24
CA GLY A 69 5.13 -4.69 17.57
C GLY A 69 5.99 -5.93 17.79
N SER A 70 6.87 -6.27 16.85
CA SER A 70 7.92 -7.29 16.97
C SER A 70 9.24 -6.82 16.35
N PRO A 71 10.40 -7.44 16.66
CA PRO A 71 11.67 -7.10 16.02
C PRO A 71 11.66 -7.29 14.49
N GLN A 72 10.99 -8.33 14.00
CA GLN A 72 10.91 -8.60 12.56
C GLN A 72 10.03 -7.56 11.85
N THR A 73 8.85 -7.27 12.39
CA THR A 73 7.93 -6.27 11.82
C THR A 73 8.50 -4.86 11.91
N GLY A 74 9.34 -4.57 12.91
CA GLY A 74 10.12 -3.33 12.98
C GLY A 74 11.11 -3.17 11.83
N LYS A 75 11.79 -4.24 11.41
CA LYS A 75 12.68 -4.20 10.22
C LYS A 75 11.90 -3.87 8.94
N LEU A 76 10.71 -4.46 8.78
CA LEU A 76 9.83 -4.18 7.64
C LEU A 76 9.41 -2.70 7.61
N ASN A 77 8.96 -2.15 8.75
CA ASN A 77 8.60 -0.74 8.84
C ASN A 77 9.80 0.18 8.54
N ALA A 78 11.01 -0.18 8.98
CA ALA A 78 12.22 0.58 8.66
C ALA A 78 12.55 0.57 7.16
N GLN A 79 12.34 -0.55 6.47
CA GLN A 79 12.52 -0.65 5.02
C GLN A 79 11.46 0.16 4.26
N LEU A 80 10.19 0.04 4.65
CA LEU A 80 9.10 0.79 4.04
C LEU A 80 9.25 2.30 4.23
N GLY A 81 9.78 2.74 5.37
CA GLY A 81 10.03 4.16 5.65
C GLY A 81 11.20 4.78 4.88
N GLN A 82 11.95 3.99 4.11
CA GLN A 82 13.02 4.48 3.22
C GLN A 82 12.57 4.67 1.76
N LEU A 83 11.36 4.20 1.43
CA LEU A 83 10.74 4.41 0.11
C LEU A 83 10.15 5.83 0.04
#